data_AF-A0A2A4SWW3-F1
#
_entry.id   AF-A0A2A4SWW3-F1
#
_cell.length_a   1.000
_cell.length_b   1.000
_cell.length_c   1.000
_cell.angle_alpha   90.00
_cell.angle_beta   90.00
_cell.angle_gamma   90.00
#
_symmetry.space_group_name_H-M   'P 1'
#
loop_
_entity.id
_entity.type
_entity.pdbx_description
1 polymer ?
#
loop_
_entity_poly.entity_id
_entity_poly.type
_entity_poly.pdbx_seq_one_letter_code
_entity_poly.pdbx_strand_id
1 'polypeptide(L)'
;MTTKMTPMQRQYHEMKQEVGEAILLFRLGDFYEMFYDDAIESSKLLGLTLTARGKGSDNEMPMCGMPYHASEKYINALSQAGKKVAICDQVSDPTLPGIVKREIVQIITPGTILSGQIQDEKSSNYICAVSEKNNVFGLASMDVSTGEFRACFLPRFEDLMNELSKISPSEIILNKKSLIIQDCETVSQHISFWFSLPNPEEFVKKFFSLPNLSLFYLENEPEVVSAAAMLIDYVNDTQKGKTNHITSITKYNITDTLPIDMMTLRNLEVFQTMHEGKKDGSLLSVIDKTQSAAGGRMLKQILLNPLQNLEKIKERLNQVKKYKTKNSERNILQALLSEIYDIERILSKISSGRANPKDILALNESFKKIPEIQKLSHNILSS
;
A
#
# COMPACT_ATOMS: atom_id res chain seq x y z
N MET A 1 -41.50 15.73 -17.42
CA MET A 1 -41.97 14.65 -16.54
C MET A 1 -40.78 14.19 -15.75
N THR A 2 -40.79 14.32 -14.42
CA THR A 2 -39.71 13.81 -13.56
C THR A 2 -39.76 12.29 -13.57
N THR A 3 -38.86 11.66 -14.33
CA THR A 3 -38.70 10.22 -14.40
C THR A 3 -38.52 9.66 -12.99
N LYS A 4 -39.45 8.80 -12.56
CA LYS A 4 -39.49 8.27 -11.20
C LYS A 4 -38.37 7.23 -11.06
N MET A 5 -37.27 7.66 -10.47
CA MET A 5 -36.07 6.87 -10.24
C MET A 5 -36.37 5.58 -9.47
N THR A 6 -35.88 4.44 -9.95
CA THR A 6 -36.06 3.15 -9.26
C THR A 6 -35.32 3.14 -7.92
N PRO A 7 -35.72 2.31 -6.95
CA PRO A 7 -35.02 2.21 -5.68
C PRO A 7 -33.53 1.85 -5.82
N MET A 8 -33.19 1.01 -6.80
CA MET A 8 -31.79 0.66 -7.10
C MET A 8 -31.01 1.87 -7.61
N GLN A 9 -31.57 2.61 -8.57
CA GLN A 9 -30.94 3.83 -9.08
C GLN A 9 -30.72 4.85 -7.96
N ARG A 10 -31.70 5.02 -7.08
CA ARG A 10 -31.55 5.92 -5.92
C ARG A 10 -30.36 5.51 -5.04
N GLN A 11 -30.28 4.23 -4.67
CA GLN A 11 -29.16 3.71 -3.89
C GLN A 11 -27.82 3.89 -4.62
N TYR A 12 -27.76 3.66 -5.93
CA TYR A 12 -26.54 3.90 -6.72
C TYR A 12 -26.11 5.37 -6.68
N HIS A 13 -27.04 6.31 -6.88
CA HIS A 13 -26.72 7.74 -6.88
C HIS A 13 -26.33 8.27 -5.49
N GLU A 14 -26.97 7.78 -4.43
CA GLU A 14 -26.56 8.07 -3.04
C GLU A 14 -25.11 7.62 -2.80
N MET A 15 -24.78 6.38 -3.18
CA MET A 15 -23.42 5.83 -3.04
C MET A 15 -22.41 6.54 -3.95
N LYS A 16 -22.80 6.91 -5.17
CA LYS A 16 -21.95 7.65 -6.09
C LYS A 16 -21.65 9.05 -5.58
N GLN A 17 -22.62 9.71 -4.96
CA GLN A 17 -22.44 10.99 -4.30
C GLN A 17 -21.47 10.89 -3.12
N GLU A 18 -21.53 9.81 -2.33
CA GLU A 18 -20.60 9.55 -1.23
C GLU A 18 -19.15 9.41 -1.72
N VAL A 19 -18.91 8.67 -2.81
CA VAL A 19 -17.56 8.34 -3.28
C VAL A 19 -16.97 9.35 -4.28
N GLY A 20 -17.79 10.30 -4.74
CA GLY A 20 -17.38 11.38 -5.63
C GLY A 20 -16.82 10.88 -6.97
N GLU A 21 -15.58 11.27 -7.27
CA GLU A 21 -14.91 10.97 -8.55
C GLU A 21 -14.44 9.51 -8.68
N ALA A 22 -14.50 8.71 -7.61
CA ALA A 22 -14.12 7.30 -7.68
C ALA A 22 -15.07 6.50 -8.58
N ILE A 23 -14.54 5.58 -9.37
CA ILE A 23 -15.33 4.62 -10.14
C ILE A 23 -16.06 3.70 -9.16
N LEU A 24 -17.39 3.67 -9.24
CA LEU A 24 -18.22 2.88 -8.34
C LEU A 24 -18.52 1.50 -8.93
N LEU A 25 -17.89 0.46 -8.37
CA LEU A 25 -18.24 -0.94 -8.62
C LEU A 25 -19.45 -1.32 -7.77
N PHE A 26 -20.62 -1.38 -8.39
CA PHE A 26 -21.89 -1.63 -7.70
C PHE A 26 -22.31 -3.09 -7.84
N ARG A 27 -22.34 -3.84 -6.73
CA ARG A 27 -22.65 -5.28 -6.77
C ARG A 27 -24.12 -5.55 -7.09
N LEU A 28 -24.35 -6.26 -8.18
CA LEU A 28 -25.66 -6.73 -8.64
C LEU A 28 -25.60 -8.22 -8.94
N GLY A 29 -25.99 -9.03 -7.96
CA GLY A 29 -25.87 -10.48 -8.03
C GLY A 29 -24.40 -10.89 -8.13
N ASP A 30 -24.06 -11.64 -9.19
CA ASP A 30 -22.71 -12.15 -9.43
C ASP A 30 -21.82 -11.18 -10.22
N PHE A 31 -22.25 -9.94 -10.41
CA PHE A 31 -21.50 -8.92 -11.16
C PHE A 31 -21.23 -7.68 -10.31
N TYR A 32 -20.09 -7.05 -10.54
CA TYR A 32 -19.92 -5.63 -10.31
C TYR A 32 -20.29 -4.90 -11.59
N GLU A 33 -21.27 -4.00 -11.50
CA GLU A 33 -21.70 -3.13 -12.58
C GLU A 33 -21.28 -1.68 -12.30
N MET A 34 -20.89 -0.97 -13.35
CA MET A 34 -20.67 0.47 -13.36
C MET A 34 -21.71 1.09 -14.29
N PHE A 35 -22.09 2.34 -14.01
CA PHE A 35 -23.13 3.05 -14.76
C PHE A 35 -22.69 4.44 -15.20
N TYR A 36 -23.40 5.01 -16.17
CA TYR A 36 -23.18 6.37 -16.67
C TYR A 36 -21.72 6.60 -17.10
N ASP A 37 -21.09 7.68 -16.63
CA ASP A 37 -19.72 8.04 -16.98
C ASP A 37 -18.70 6.99 -16.53
N ASP A 38 -18.91 6.37 -15.36
CA ASP A 38 -18.06 5.30 -14.86
C ASP A 38 -18.06 4.11 -15.85
N ALA A 39 -19.20 3.80 -16.45
CA ALA A 39 -19.29 2.74 -17.45
C ALA A 39 -18.57 3.11 -18.75
N ILE A 40 -18.75 4.35 -19.22
CA ILE A 40 -18.14 4.82 -20.47
C ILE A 40 -16.62 4.86 -20.34
N GLU A 41 -16.10 5.33 -19.21
CA GLU A 41 -14.68 5.38 -18.93
C GLU A 41 -14.09 3.98 -18.75
N SER A 42 -14.70 3.17 -17.87
CA SER A 42 -14.18 1.85 -17.52
C SER A 42 -14.24 0.88 -18.68
N SER A 43 -15.27 0.96 -19.54
CA SER A 43 -15.36 0.11 -20.74
C SER A 43 -14.17 0.32 -21.69
N LYS A 44 -13.72 1.58 -21.87
CA LYS A 44 -12.55 1.91 -22.69
C LYS A 44 -11.24 1.45 -22.04
N LEU A 45 -11.06 1.72 -20.75
CA LEU A 45 -9.84 1.36 -20.03
C LEU A 45 -9.66 -0.17 -19.92
N LEU A 46 -10.75 -0.89 -19.71
CA LEU A 46 -10.74 -2.33 -19.43
C LEU A 46 -11.05 -3.19 -20.66
N GLY A 47 -11.43 -2.58 -21.79
CA GLY A 47 -11.88 -3.31 -22.98
C GLY A 47 -13.17 -4.11 -22.73
N LEU A 48 -14.06 -3.61 -21.86
CA LEU A 48 -15.35 -4.25 -21.58
C LEU A 48 -16.41 -3.78 -22.56
N THR A 49 -17.38 -4.64 -22.86
CA THR A 49 -18.54 -4.27 -23.68
C THR A 49 -19.39 -3.23 -22.95
N LEU A 50 -19.51 -2.03 -23.54
CA LEU A 50 -20.47 -1.02 -23.11
C LEU A 50 -21.87 -1.38 -23.65
N THR A 51 -22.85 -1.48 -22.75
CA THR A 51 -24.26 -1.70 -23.07
C THR A 51 -25.12 -0.68 -22.33
N ALA A 52 -26.43 -0.86 -22.30
CA ALA A 52 -27.33 0.00 -21.55
C ALA A 52 -28.41 -0.81 -20.82
N ARG A 53 -28.69 -0.42 -19.58
CA ARG A 53 -29.81 -0.94 -18.79
C ARG A 53 -31.07 -0.17 -19.16
N GLY A 54 -32.18 -0.89 -19.39
CA GLY A 54 -33.43 -0.25 -19.80
C GLY A 54 -33.37 0.37 -21.20
N LYS A 55 -32.60 -0.25 -22.12
CA LYS A 55 -32.39 0.20 -23.49
C LYS A 55 -33.72 0.53 -24.19
N GLY A 56 -33.84 1.72 -24.77
CA GLY A 56 -35.06 2.19 -25.45
C GLY A 56 -36.17 2.67 -24.51
N SER A 57 -35.86 2.91 -23.23
CA SER A 57 -36.79 3.53 -22.26
C SER A 57 -36.33 4.92 -21.84
N ASP A 58 -37.22 5.71 -21.24
CA ASP A 58 -36.90 7.03 -20.66
C ASP A 58 -35.85 6.97 -19.53
N ASN A 59 -35.48 5.77 -19.06
CA ASN A 59 -34.51 5.51 -18.01
C ASN A 59 -33.27 4.73 -18.53
N GLU A 60 -32.97 4.82 -19.83
CA GLU A 60 -31.78 4.18 -20.40
C GLU A 60 -30.50 4.68 -19.71
N MET A 61 -29.66 3.73 -19.27
CA MET A 61 -28.45 4.02 -18.50
C MET A 61 -27.27 3.23 -19.07
N PRO A 62 -26.22 3.90 -19.57
CA PRO A 62 -24.99 3.22 -19.98
C PRO A 62 -24.46 2.34 -18.85
N MET A 63 -24.03 1.13 -19.17
CA MET A 63 -23.52 0.19 -18.20
C MET A 63 -22.43 -0.71 -18.78
N CYS A 64 -21.49 -1.11 -17.93
CA CYS A 64 -20.57 -2.22 -18.20
C CYS A 64 -20.29 -2.93 -16.87
N GLY A 65 -19.77 -4.15 -16.91
CA GLY A 65 -19.54 -4.89 -15.68
C GLY A 65 -18.63 -6.10 -15.86
N MET A 66 -18.27 -6.68 -14.73
CA MET A 66 -17.43 -7.87 -14.64
C MET A 66 -17.95 -8.83 -13.58
N PRO A 67 -17.68 -10.15 -13.71
CA PRO A 67 -18.00 -11.11 -12.66
C PRO A 67 -17.26 -10.76 -11.36
N TYR A 68 -17.95 -10.78 -10.23
CA TYR A 68 -17.38 -10.30 -8.96
C TYR A 68 -16.17 -11.14 -8.51
N HIS A 69 -16.21 -12.46 -8.73
CA HIS A 69 -15.10 -13.38 -8.44
C HIS A 69 -13.84 -13.13 -9.27
N ALA A 70 -13.97 -12.44 -10.41
CA ALA A 70 -12.88 -12.13 -11.31
C ALA A 70 -12.59 -10.62 -11.34
N SER A 71 -13.09 -9.86 -10.35
CA SER A 71 -12.98 -8.40 -10.29
C SER A 71 -11.57 -7.90 -10.02
N GLU A 72 -10.74 -8.68 -9.30
CA GLU A 72 -9.40 -8.28 -8.88
C GLU A 72 -8.54 -7.77 -10.05
N LYS A 73 -8.48 -8.50 -11.17
CA LYS A 73 -7.69 -8.10 -12.34
C LYS A 73 -8.12 -6.76 -12.94
N TYR A 74 -9.43 -6.44 -12.88
CA TYR A 74 -9.96 -5.21 -13.45
C TYR A 74 -9.75 -4.03 -12.51
N ILE A 75 -9.92 -4.26 -11.20
CA ILE A 75 -9.60 -3.27 -10.17
C ILE A 75 -8.13 -2.85 -10.29
N ASN A 76 -7.23 -3.80 -10.52
CA ASN A 76 -5.81 -3.52 -10.71
C ASN A 76 -5.57 -2.65 -11.94
N ALA A 77 -6.20 -2.99 -13.06
CA ALA A 77 -6.08 -2.22 -14.30
C ALA A 77 -6.61 -0.78 -14.13
N LEU A 78 -7.74 -0.59 -13.44
CA LEU A 78 -8.24 0.74 -13.11
C LEU A 78 -7.27 1.51 -12.20
N SER A 79 -6.74 0.86 -11.18
CA SER A 79 -5.82 1.49 -10.23
C SER A 79 -4.48 1.86 -10.88
N GLN A 80 -3.95 1.01 -11.78
CA GLN A 80 -2.77 1.30 -12.61
C GLN A 80 -3.01 2.45 -13.60
N ALA A 81 -4.25 2.62 -14.05
CA ALA A 81 -4.67 3.79 -14.82
C ALA A 81 -4.89 5.04 -13.94
N GLY A 82 -4.51 4.99 -12.66
CA GLY A 82 -4.62 6.10 -11.72
C GLY A 82 -6.02 6.37 -11.18
N LYS A 83 -6.96 5.43 -11.37
CA LYS A 83 -8.35 5.61 -10.93
C LYS A 83 -8.53 5.16 -9.48
N LYS A 84 -9.29 5.95 -8.72
CA LYS A 84 -9.87 5.49 -7.45
C LYS A 84 -11.07 4.62 -7.75
N VAL A 85 -11.19 3.49 -7.04
CA VAL A 85 -12.23 2.50 -7.26
C VAL A 85 -12.95 2.22 -5.94
N ALA A 86 -14.23 2.57 -5.85
CA ALA A 86 -15.05 2.26 -4.70
C ALA A 86 -15.79 0.93 -4.91
N ILE A 87 -15.73 0.03 -3.93
CA ILE A 87 -16.43 -1.26 -3.96
C ILE A 87 -17.69 -1.12 -3.11
N CYS A 88 -18.84 -1.22 -3.76
CA CYS A 88 -20.15 -1.25 -3.13
C CYS A 88 -20.69 -2.68 -3.14
N ASP A 89 -20.68 -3.32 -1.97
CA ASP A 89 -21.02 -4.74 -1.81
C ASP A 89 -22.37 -4.91 -1.10
N GLN A 90 -22.99 -6.08 -1.27
CA GLN A 90 -24.24 -6.46 -0.64
C GLN A 90 -23.96 -6.89 0.82
N VAL A 91 -24.54 -6.18 1.78
CA VAL A 91 -24.39 -6.46 3.21
C VAL A 91 -25.58 -7.20 3.81
N SER A 92 -26.70 -7.28 3.08
CA SER A 92 -27.86 -8.09 3.45
C SER A 92 -28.01 -9.29 2.51
N ASP A 93 -28.60 -10.37 3.03
CA ASP A 93 -28.91 -11.56 2.25
C ASP A 93 -29.81 -11.21 1.03
N PRO A 94 -29.36 -11.46 -0.21
CA PRO A 94 -30.11 -11.14 -1.42
C PRO A 94 -31.33 -12.06 -1.63
N THR A 95 -31.46 -13.14 -0.88
CA THR A 95 -32.60 -14.07 -0.94
C THR A 95 -33.80 -13.61 -0.12
N LEU A 96 -33.60 -12.62 0.77
CA LEU A 96 -34.67 -12.07 1.60
C LEU A 96 -35.53 -11.05 0.82
N PRO A 97 -36.86 -11.01 1.05
CA PRO A 97 -37.74 -10.04 0.41
C PRO A 97 -37.41 -8.62 0.87
N GLY A 98 -37.20 -7.71 -0.09
CA GLY A 98 -36.89 -6.31 0.17
C GLY A 98 -35.79 -5.77 -0.75
N ILE A 99 -35.40 -4.52 -0.54
CA ILE A 99 -34.25 -3.94 -1.25
C ILE A 99 -32.98 -4.46 -0.56
N VAL A 100 -32.12 -5.13 -1.34
CA VAL A 100 -30.80 -5.56 -0.86
C VAL A 100 -30.01 -4.33 -0.42
N LYS A 101 -29.60 -4.30 0.84
CA LYS A 101 -28.75 -3.26 1.42
C LYS A 101 -27.34 -3.40 0.87
N ARG A 102 -26.75 -2.25 0.56
CA ARG A 102 -25.39 -2.14 0.06
C ARG A 102 -24.64 -1.05 0.79
N GLU A 103 -23.35 -1.25 0.93
CA GLU A 103 -22.44 -0.31 1.59
C GLU A 103 -21.13 -0.24 0.81
N ILE A 104 -20.46 0.92 0.88
CA ILE A 104 -19.08 1.05 0.40
C ILE A 104 -18.18 0.31 1.38
N VAL A 105 -17.72 -0.88 1.00
CA VAL A 105 -16.88 -1.74 1.86
C VAL A 105 -15.39 -1.42 1.73
N GLN A 106 -15.00 -0.69 0.68
CA GLN A 106 -13.61 -0.29 0.43
C GLN A 106 -13.54 0.82 -0.64
N ILE A 107 -12.53 1.68 -0.51
CA ILE A 107 -12.04 2.54 -1.60
C ILE A 107 -10.59 2.14 -1.89
N ILE A 108 -10.32 1.76 -3.14
CA ILE A 108 -9.01 1.38 -3.64
C ILE A 108 -8.41 2.57 -4.37
N THR A 109 -7.18 2.89 -4.02
CA THR A 109 -6.39 3.97 -4.60
C THR A 109 -5.01 3.41 -4.96
N PRO A 110 -4.23 4.05 -5.83
CA PRO A 110 -2.90 3.59 -6.19
C PRO A 110 -2.00 3.31 -4.96
N GLY A 111 -2.15 4.07 -3.88
CA GLY A 111 -1.40 3.88 -2.64
C GLY A 111 -1.97 2.84 -1.66
N THR A 112 -3.23 2.42 -1.82
CA THR A 112 -3.94 1.56 -0.84
C THR A 112 -4.28 0.16 -1.34
N ILE A 113 -3.63 -0.23 -2.44
CA ILE A 113 -3.67 -1.56 -3.04
C ILE A 113 -3.18 -2.62 -2.04
N LEU A 114 -3.92 -3.73 -1.90
CA LEU A 114 -3.50 -4.87 -1.07
C LEU A 114 -2.85 -5.97 -1.92
N SER A 115 -1.88 -6.65 -1.33
CA SER A 115 -1.03 -7.75 -1.81
C SER A 115 -1.41 -8.57 -3.05
N GLY A 116 -2.68 -8.96 -3.24
CA GLY A 116 -3.12 -9.71 -4.43
C GLY A 116 -3.07 -8.92 -5.74
N GLN A 117 -2.72 -7.64 -5.65
CA GLN A 117 -2.85 -6.66 -6.72
C GLN A 117 -1.50 -6.03 -7.13
N ILE A 118 -0.40 -6.40 -6.45
CA ILE A 118 0.94 -5.86 -6.69
C ILE A 118 1.70 -6.81 -7.63
N GLN A 119 2.16 -6.28 -8.77
CA GLN A 119 2.76 -7.07 -9.86
C GLN A 119 4.12 -7.70 -9.51
N ASP A 120 4.89 -7.09 -8.59
CA ASP A 120 6.15 -7.62 -8.06
C ASP A 120 6.02 -7.88 -6.55
N GLU A 121 6.02 -9.15 -6.15
CA GLU A 121 5.94 -9.56 -4.74
C GLU A 121 7.09 -9.03 -3.89
N LYS A 122 8.27 -8.80 -4.50
CA LYS A 122 9.45 -8.24 -3.83
C LYS A 122 9.48 -6.70 -3.84
N SER A 123 8.46 -6.05 -4.38
CA SER A 123 8.30 -4.60 -4.34
C SER A 123 7.38 -4.16 -3.19
N SER A 124 7.66 -2.97 -2.65
CA SER A 124 6.77 -2.28 -1.73
C SER A 124 5.89 -1.29 -2.49
N ASN A 125 4.64 -1.10 -2.06
CA ASN A 125 3.72 -0.11 -2.62
C ASN A 125 3.46 0.98 -1.58
N TYR A 126 4.34 1.98 -1.53
CA TYR A 126 4.24 3.03 -0.52
C TYR A 126 3.22 4.10 -0.90
N ILE A 127 2.40 4.47 0.08
CA ILE A 127 1.68 5.74 0.12
C ILE A 127 2.41 6.66 1.11
N CYS A 128 2.53 7.94 0.77
CA CYS A 128 3.15 8.93 1.63
C CYS A 128 2.17 10.03 2.02
N ALA A 129 2.34 10.60 3.21
CA ALA A 129 1.70 11.84 3.62
C ALA A 129 2.77 12.86 3.99
N VAL A 130 2.57 14.11 3.55
CA VAL A 130 3.47 15.21 3.84
C VAL A 130 2.75 16.27 4.65
N SER A 131 3.32 16.61 5.81
CA SER A 131 2.92 17.78 6.58
C SER A 131 3.99 18.84 6.47
N GLU A 132 3.59 20.10 6.31
CA GLU A 132 4.47 21.25 6.16
C GLU A 132 4.08 22.35 7.13
N LYS A 133 5.06 22.88 7.87
CA LYS A 133 4.90 24.04 8.74
C LYS A 133 6.21 24.82 8.80
N ASN A 134 6.18 26.14 8.64
CA ASN A 134 7.37 27.00 8.72
C ASN A 134 8.58 26.49 7.89
N ASN A 135 8.33 25.96 6.68
CA ASN A 135 9.32 25.35 5.77
C ASN A 135 10.08 24.14 6.33
N VAL A 136 9.58 23.51 7.40
CA VAL A 136 10.00 22.17 7.83
C VAL A 136 8.89 21.16 7.55
N PHE A 137 9.29 19.90 7.39
CA PHE A 137 8.41 18.86 6.87
C PHE A 137 8.40 17.64 7.77
N GLY A 138 7.22 17.05 7.92
CA GLY A 138 7.04 15.69 8.39
C GLY A 138 6.68 14.82 7.21
N LEU A 139 7.35 13.69 7.05
CA LEU A 139 7.02 12.69 6.06
C LEU A 139 6.64 11.40 6.77
N ALA A 140 5.49 10.86 6.40
CA ALA A 140 5.03 9.55 6.86
C ALA A 140 4.80 8.67 5.62
N SER A 141 5.26 7.43 5.67
CA SER A 141 5.22 6.49 4.55
C SER A 141 4.73 5.13 5.02
N MET A 142 3.77 4.54 4.31
CA MET A 142 3.15 3.28 4.68
C MET A 142 3.05 2.34 3.49
N ASP A 143 3.39 1.06 3.68
CA ASP A 143 2.96 -0.01 2.77
C ASP A 143 1.74 -0.68 3.41
N VAL A 144 0.56 -0.31 2.93
CA VAL A 144 -0.73 -0.81 3.46
C VAL A 144 -0.84 -2.34 3.32
N SER A 145 -0.12 -2.94 2.36
CA SER A 145 -0.16 -4.38 2.17
C SER A 145 0.62 -5.16 3.22
N THR A 146 1.56 -4.53 3.92
CA THR A 146 2.42 -5.19 4.94
C THR A 146 2.21 -4.63 6.35
N GLY A 147 1.64 -3.43 6.47
CA GLY A 147 1.57 -2.69 7.72
C GLY A 147 2.88 -1.98 8.07
N GLU A 148 3.91 -2.02 7.20
CA GLU A 148 5.11 -1.22 7.39
C GLU A 148 4.74 0.25 7.43
N PHE A 149 5.08 0.93 8.51
CA PHE A 149 4.79 2.35 8.69
C PHE A 149 5.99 3.06 9.30
N ARG A 150 6.48 4.07 8.57
CA ARG A 150 7.70 4.80 8.89
C ARG A 150 7.45 6.29 8.80
N ALA A 151 8.17 7.06 9.60
CA ALA A 151 8.11 8.51 9.52
C ALA A 151 9.44 9.17 9.87
N CYS A 152 9.66 10.37 9.35
CA CYS A 152 10.85 11.15 9.59
C CYS A 152 10.56 12.65 9.57
N PHE A 153 11.41 13.40 10.26
CA PHE A 153 11.47 14.86 10.21
C PHE A 153 12.46 15.29 9.14
N LEU A 154 12.11 16.29 8.34
CA LEU A 154 12.91 16.79 7.23
C LEU A 154 13.01 18.33 7.35
N PRO A 155 14.21 18.85 7.64
CA PRO A 155 14.37 20.28 7.96
C PRO A 155 14.32 21.19 6.74
N ARG A 156 14.50 20.64 5.52
CA ARG A 156 14.57 21.41 4.28
C ARG A 156 13.75 20.73 3.18
N PHE A 157 13.33 21.54 2.23
CA PHE A 157 12.59 21.09 1.06
C PHE A 157 13.37 20.09 0.20
N GLU A 158 14.68 20.30 0.04
CA GLU A 158 15.57 19.38 -0.68
C GLU A 158 15.60 17.99 -0.02
N ASP A 159 15.56 17.94 1.32
CA ASP A 159 15.54 16.69 2.07
C ASP A 159 14.21 15.96 1.83
N LEU A 160 13.08 16.68 1.79
CA LEU A 160 11.77 16.13 1.40
C LEU A 160 11.81 15.51 0.00
N MET A 161 12.27 16.27 -0.99
CA MET A 161 12.26 15.81 -2.37
C MET A 161 13.18 14.60 -2.59
N ASN A 162 14.34 14.58 -1.92
CA ASN A 162 15.23 13.43 -1.95
C ASN A 162 14.59 12.18 -1.35
N GLU A 163 13.96 12.30 -0.18
CA GLU A 163 13.30 11.15 0.47
C GLU A 163 12.08 10.65 -0.31
N LEU A 164 11.22 11.56 -0.81
CA LEU A 164 10.10 11.17 -1.67
C LEU A 164 10.60 10.43 -2.91
N SER A 165 11.66 10.92 -3.55
CA SER A 165 12.24 10.28 -4.74
C SER A 165 12.79 8.88 -4.43
N LYS A 166 13.42 8.68 -3.27
CA LYS A 166 13.90 7.36 -2.81
C LYS A 166 12.76 6.39 -2.53
N ILE A 167 11.70 6.87 -1.88
CA ILE A 167 10.52 6.05 -1.54
C ILE A 167 9.75 5.71 -2.82
N SER A 168 9.70 6.64 -3.78
CA SER A 168 8.95 6.54 -5.03
C SER A 168 7.48 6.12 -4.78
N PRO A 169 6.72 6.90 -3.98
CA PRO A 169 5.38 6.52 -3.57
C PRO A 169 4.40 6.45 -4.74
N SER A 170 3.55 5.43 -4.72
CA SER A 170 2.45 5.27 -5.67
C SER A 170 1.36 6.33 -5.48
N GLU A 171 1.31 6.97 -4.31
CA GLU A 171 0.40 8.07 -4.02
C GLU A 171 0.94 8.97 -2.91
N ILE A 172 0.72 10.28 -3.03
CA ILE A 172 1.09 11.30 -2.04
C ILE A 172 -0.16 12.00 -1.50
N ILE A 173 -0.28 12.09 -0.18
CA ILE A 173 -1.34 12.77 0.54
C ILE A 173 -0.85 14.12 1.03
N LEU A 174 -1.57 15.18 0.67
CA LEU A 174 -1.28 16.56 1.05
C LEU A 174 -2.48 17.19 1.78
N ASN A 175 -2.22 18.04 2.77
CA ASN A 175 -3.29 18.65 3.56
C ASN A 175 -4.00 19.86 2.91
N LYS A 176 -3.38 20.44 1.89
CA LYS A 176 -3.89 21.60 1.14
C LYS A 176 -3.23 21.65 -0.23
N LYS A 177 -3.73 22.52 -1.11
CA LYS A 177 -2.96 22.96 -2.28
C LYS A 177 -1.75 23.76 -1.81
N SER A 178 -0.67 23.06 -1.48
CA SER A 178 0.61 23.65 -1.07
C SER A 178 1.42 24.05 -2.32
N LEU A 179 2.41 24.91 -2.12
CA LEU A 179 3.39 25.28 -3.15
C LEU A 179 4.18 24.07 -3.65
N ILE A 180 4.30 23.02 -2.83
CA ILE A 180 5.07 21.82 -3.16
C ILE A 180 4.38 20.85 -4.13
N ILE A 181 3.12 21.09 -4.53
CA ILE A 181 2.37 20.16 -5.39
C ILE A 181 3.13 19.87 -6.68
N GLN A 182 3.60 20.91 -7.37
CA GLN A 182 4.28 20.77 -8.66
C GLN A 182 5.53 19.90 -8.54
N ASP A 183 6.26 20.03 -7.44
CA ASP A 183 7.42 19.20 -7.18
C ASP A 183 7.02 17.77 -6.84
N CYS A 184 5.98 17.56 -6.03
CA CYS A 184 5.46 16.22 -5.73
C CYS A 184 4.98 15.48 -7.00
N GLU A 185 4.41 16.20 -7.98
CA GLU A 185 3.98 15.64 -9.27
C GLU A 185 5.17 15.08 -10.09
N THR A 186 6.40 15.51 -9.80
CA THR A 186 7.61 14.95 -10.44
C THR A 186 7.98 13.56 -9.92
N VAL A 187 7.47 13.19 -8.73
CA VAL A 187 7.80 11.94 -8.04
C VAL A 187 6.63 10.95 -8.03
N SER A 188 5.39 11.45 -7.98
CA SER A 188 4.20 10.62 -8.03
C SER A 188 3.13 11.25 -8.92
N GLN A 189 2.52 10.44 -9.79
CA GLN A 189 1.43 10.89 -10.66
C GLN A 189 0.10 11.02 -9.92
N HIS A 190 0.02 10.56 -8.66
CA HIS A 190 -1.21 10.49 -7.89
C HIS A 190 -1.08 11.30 -6.61
N ILE A 191 -1.73 12.46 -6.59
CA ILE A 191 -1.82 13.32 -5.42
C ILE A 191 -3.26 13.34 -4.95
N SER A 192 -3.46 13.05 -3.68
CA SER A 192 -4.75 13.14 -3.01
C SER A 192 -4.68 14.22 -1.94
N PHE A 193 -5.76 15.00 -1.84
CA PHE A 193 -5.91 15.99 -0.77
C PHE A 193 -6.70 15.38 0.38
N TRP A 194 -6.22 15.58 1.59
CA TRP A 194 -6.90 15.18 2.82
C TRP A 194 -6.90 16.32 3.83
N PHE A 195 -7.78 16.29 4.83
CA PHE A 195 -7.82 17.36 5.81
C PHE A 195 -6.75 17.18 6.89
N SER A 196 -6.28 18.30 7.45
CA SER A 196 -5.51 18.25 8.69
C SER A 196 -6.43 17.96 9.87
N LEU A 197 -6.04 17.01 10.70
CA LEU A 197 -6.74 16.70 11.94
C LEU A 197 -6.55 17.84 12.96
N PRO A 198 -7.59 18.25 13.72
CA PRO A 198 -7.45 19.28 14.74
C PRO A 198 -6.48 18.91 15.87
N ASN A 199 -6.42 17.63 16.23
CA ASN A 199 -5.52 17.11 17.27
C ASN A 199 -4.83 15.83 16.78
N PRO A 200 -3.77 15.94 15.96
CA PRO A 200 -3.06 14.80 15.38
C PRO A 200 -2.45 13.86 16.43
N GLU A 201 -1.90 14.41 17.51
CA GLU A 201 -1.27 13.62 18.56
C GLU A 201 -2.27 12.72 19.28
N GLU A 202 -3.43 13.25 19.67
CA GLU A 202 -4.46 12.46 20.33
C GLU A 202 -5.06 11.40 19.41
N PHE A 203 -5.20 11.71 18.13
CA PHE A 203 -5.60 10.73 17.14
C PHE A 203 -4.60 9.57 17.03
N VAL A 204 -3.30 9.85 16.92
CA VAL A 204 -2.25 8.81 16.84
C VAL A 204 -2.18 7.99 18.13
N LYS A 205 -2.26 8.63 19.30
CA LYS A 205 -2.32 7.93 20.59
C LYS A 205 -3.51 6.97 20.67
N LYS A 206 -4.70 7.44 20.27
CA LYS A 206 -5.91 6.63 20.25
C LYS A 206 -5.79 5.46 19.27
N PHE A 207 -5.26 5.70 18.08
CA PHE A 207 -5.08 4.67 17.06
C PHE A 207 -4.18 3.53 17.55
N PHE A 208 -3.03 3.85 18.15
CA PHE A 208 -2.11 2.84 18.69
C PHE A 208 -2.43 2.39 20.13
N SER A 209 -3.50 2.91 20.74
CA SER A 209 -3.86 2.66 22.14
C SER A 209 -2.71 2.96 23.12
N LEU A 210 -2.03 4.09 22.93
CA LEU A 210 -0.87 4.51 23.74
C LEU A 210 -1.20 5.71 24.64
N PRO A 211 -0.59 5.79 25.84
CA PRO A 211 -0.73 6.95 26.72
C PRO A 211 0.05 8.18 26.21
N ASN A 212 1.15 7.96 25.50
CA ASN A 212 2.03 8.98 24.92
C ASN A 212 2.75 8.42 23.68
N LEU A 213 3.53 9.25 23.00
CA LEU A 213 4.26 8.86 21.79
C LEU A 213 5.76 8.56 22.02
N SER A 214 6.21 8.47 23.29
CA SER A 214 7.64 8.22 23.61
C SER A 214 8.10 6.88 23.07
N LEU A 215 7.24 5.85 23.07
CA LEU A 215 7.54 4.52 22.53
C LEU A 215 7.99 4.56 21.07
N PHE A 216 7.51 5.54 20.31
CA PHE A 216 7.84 5.73 18.89
C PHE A 216 8.82 6.88 18.64
N TYR A 217 9.33 7.52 19.70
CA TYR A 217 10.25 8.66 19.62
C TYR A 217 9.69 9.87 18.83
N LEU A 218 8.36 10.02 18.82
CA LEU A 218 7.66 11.11 18.11
C LEU A 218 7.28 12.28 19.02
N GLU A 219 7.72 12.25 20.28
CA GLU A 219 7.55 13.39 21.19
C GLU A 219 8.26 14.63 20.63
N ASN A 220 7.59 15.77 20.67
CA ASN A 220 8.09 17.06 20.19
C ASN A 220 8.36 17.13 18.66
N GLU A 221 7.77 16.23 17.87
CA GLU A 221 7.88 16.21 16.40
C GLU A 221 6.50 16.46 15.75
N PRO A 222 5.86 17.63 15.97
CA PRO A 222 4.46 17.84 15.60
C PRO A 222 4.21 17.71 14.09
N GLU A 223 5.19 18.06 13.25
CA GLU A 223 5.10 17.88 11.79
C GLU A 223 5.05 16.41 11.41
N VAL A 224 5.90 15.57 12.03
CA VAL A 224 5.94 14.12 11.79
C VAL A 224 4.64 13.46 12.27
N VAL A 225 4.17 13.84 13.46
CA VAL A 225 2.90 13.37 14.02
C VAL A 225 1.71 13.78 13.14
N SER A 226 1.73 14.99 12.59
CA SER A 226 0.68 15.47 11.68
C SER A 226 0.64 14.67 10.38
N ALA A 227 1.80 14.40 9.77
CA ALA A 227 1.90 13.55 8.58
C ALA A 227 1.41 12.13 8.87
N ALA A 228 1.83 11.55 10.00
CA ALA A 228 1.42 10.21 10.42
C ALA A 228 -0.09 10.13 10.66
N ALA A 229 -0.67 11.10 11.37
CA ALA A 229 -2.10 11.15 11.64
C ALA A 229 -2.91 11.26 10.34
N MET A 230 -2.49 12.13 9.42
CA MET A 230 -3.13 12.29 8.11
C MET A 230 -3.09 10.99 7.30
N LEU A 231 -1.95 10.29 7.31
CA LEU A 231 -1.83 9.03 6.58
C LEU A 231 -2.72 7.93 7.19
N ILE A 232 -2.71 7.79 8.51
CA ILE A 232 -3.55 6.82 9.22
C ILE A 232 -5.02 7.09 8.92
N ASP A 233 -5.46 8.35 8.98
CA ASP A 233 -6.86 8.72 8.76
C ASP A 233 -7.31 8.43 7.33
N TYR A 234 -6.49 8.78 6.33
CA TYR A 234 -6.74 8.44 4.93
C TYR A 234 -6.82 6.93 4.69
N VAL A 235 -5.86 6.17 5.24
CA VAL A 235 -5.84 4.71 5.11
C VAL A 235 -7.02 4.08 5.85
N ASN A 236 -7.42 4.61 7.01
CA ASN A 236 -8.60 4.17 7.74
C ASN A 236 -9.89 4.42 6.95
N ASP A 237 -10.05 5.58 6.33
CA ASP A 237 -11.24 5.86 5.51
C ASP A 237 -11.30 4.95 4.28
N THR A 238 -10.20 4.83 3.54
CA THR A 238 -10.13 3.99 2.34
C THR A 238 -10.32 2.50 2.64
N GLN A 239 -9.82 2.02 3.79
CA GLN A 239 -10.01 0.63 4.23
C GLN A 239 -11.23 0.43 5.13
N LYS A 240 -12.06 1.46 5.34
CA LYS A 240 -13.27 1.44 6.18
C LYS A 240 -13.01 0.85 7.58
N GLY A 241 -11.93 1.32 8.20
CA GLY A 241 -11.51 0.98 9.57
C GLY A 241 -10.80 -0.36 9.74
N LYS A 242 -10.53 -1.11 8.65
CA LYS A 242 -9.93 -2.44 8.73
C LYS A 242 -8.40 -2.43 8.65
N THR A 243 -7.77 -1.80 9.64
CA THR A 243 -6.34 -1.43 9.63
C THR A 243 -5.55 -1.96 10.83
N ASN A 244 -6.10 -2.92 11.57
CA ASN A 244 -5.55 -3.43 12.83
C ASN A 244 -4.14 -4.07 12.72
N HIS A 245 -3.69 -4.42 11.51
CA HIS A 245 -2.34 -4.91 11.24
C HIS A 245 -1.28 -3.80 11.30
N ILE A 246 -1.67 -2.53 11.21
CA ILE A 246 -0.79 -1.36 11.39
C ILE A 246 -0.61 -1.15 12.90
N THR A 247 0.40 -1.80 13.46
CA THR A 247 0.57 -1.91 14.92
C THR A 247 1.63 -0.98 15.50
N SER A 248 2.51 -0.43 14.66
CA SER A 248 3.59 0.46 15.10
C SER A 248 3.97 1.45 14.02
N ILE A 249 4.70 2.49 14.42
CA ILE A 249 5.37 3.42 13.51
C ILE A 249 6.84 3.50 13.88
N THR A 250 7.71 3.39 12.88
CA THR A 250 9.16 3.49 13.08
C THR A 250 9.67 4.86 12.66
N LYS A 251 10.14 5.65 13.64
CA LYS A 251 10.89 6.87 13.35
C LYS A 251 12.27 6.51 12.79
N TYR A 252 12.72 7.23 11.77
CA TYR A 252 14.09 7.16 11.27
C TYR A 252 14.65 8.55 10.99
N ASN A 253 15.98 8.68 11.02
CA ASN A 253 16.67 9.90 10.65
C ASN A 253 17.42 9.68 9.32
N ILE A 254 17.28 10.63 8.40
CA ILE A 254 17.98 10.60 7.11
C ILE A 254 19.51 10.68 7.26
N THR A 255 19.99 11.17 8.40
CA THR A 255 21.41 11.30 8.72
C THR A 255 22.06 9.98 9.14
N ASP A 256 21.27 8.94 9.44
CA ASP A 256 21.81 7.63 9.86
C ASP A 256 22.31 6.80 8.65
N THR A 257 21.98 7.24 7.44
CA THR A 257 22.24 6.54 6.18
C THR A 257 23.05 7.43 5.24
N LEU A 258 23.79 6.82 4.32
CA LEU A 258 24.58 7.54 3.32
C LEU A 258 23.63 8.37 2.43
N PRO A 259 23.77 9.71 2.36
CA PRO A 259 22.97 10.51 1.44
C PRO A 259 23.36 10.16 0.01
N ILE A 260 22.45 9.47 -0.68
CA ILE A 260 22.54 9.18 -2.11
C ILE A 260 21.27 9.70 -2.75
N ASP A 261 21.39 10.56 -3.76
CA ASP A 261 20.24 11.03 -4.52
C ASP A 261 19.77 9.97 -5.55
N MET A 262 18.55 10.15 -6.07
CA MET A 262 17.99 9.20 -7.04
C MET A 262 18.73 9.21 -8.38
N MET A 263 19.35 10.32 -8.75
CA MET A 263 20.14 10.40 -9.98
C MET A 263 21.38 9.50 -9.87
N THR A 264 22.03 9.48 -8.72
CA THR A 264 23.17 8.62 -8.42
C THR A 264 22.75 7.16 -8.40
N LEU A 265 21.64 6.81 -7.75
CA LEU A 265 21.11 5.43 -7.77
C LEU A 265 20.75 4.96 -9.18
N ARG A 266 20.23 5.87 -10.02
CA ARG A 266 19.93 5.60 -11.43
C ARG A 266 21.20 5.41 -12.26
N ASN A 267 22.20 6.28 -12.09
CA ASN A 267 23.48 6.20 -12.80
C ASN A 267 24.30 4.95 -12.41
N LEU A 268 24.16 4.50 -11.16
CA LEU A 268 24.73 3.25 -10.68
C LEU A 268 23.91 2.02 -11.06
N GLU A 269 22.77 2.20 -11.75
CA GLU A 269 21.83 1.14 -12.15
C GLU A 269 21.51 0.19 -11.00
N VAL A 270 21.26 0.74 -9.80
CA VAL A 270 21.11 -0.07 -8.57
C VAL A 270 19.88 -0.99 -8.67
N PHE A 271 18.76 -0.47 -9.17
CA PHE A 271 17.49 -1.20 -9.22
C PHE A 271 17.02 -1.52 -10.64
N GLN A 272 17.39 -0.70 -11.61
CA GLN A 272 17.00 -0.83 -13.02
C GLN A 272 18.07 -0.21 -13.92
N THR A 273 18.15 -0.68 -15.15
CA THR A 273 19.04 -0.13 -16.18
C THR A 273 18.59 1.25 -16.64
N MET A 274 19.54 2.11 -16.98
CA MET A 274 19.28 3.48 -17.43
C MET A 274 18.59 3.53 -18.79
N HIS A 275 19.00 2.65 -19.72
CA HIS A 275 18.54 2.66 -21.11
C HIS A 275 17.18 2.01 -21.29
N GLU A 276 16.98 0.82 -20.69
CA GLU A 276 15.76 0.04 -20.91
C GLU A 276 14.77 0.12 -19.73
N GLY A 277 15.18 0.68 -18.59
CA GLY A 277 14.34 0.71 -17.39
C GLY A 277 14.01 -0.68 -16.84
N LYS A 278 14.82 -1.68 -17.17
CA LYS A 278 14.57 -3.08 -16.78
C LYS A 278 15.34 -3.43 -15.51
N LYS A 279 14.76 -4.30 -14.68
CA LYS A 279 15.47 -4.91 -13.55
C LYS A 279 16.68 -5.69 -14.05
N ASP A 280 16.53 -6.45 -15.13
CA ASP A 280 17.62 -7.26 -15.71
C ASP A 280 18.80 -6.38 -16.14
N GLY A 281 19.99 -6.70 -15.62
CA GLY A 281 21.21 -5.93 -15.83
C GLY A 281 21.57 -4.98 -14.69
N SER A 282 20.64 -4.69 -13.76
CA SER A 282 20.90 -3.88 -12.57
C SER A 282 21.70 -4.63 -11.49
N LEU A 283 22.29 -3.90 -10.54
CA LEU A 283 22.91 -4.49 -9.35
C LEU A 283 21.92 -5.40 -8.60
N LEU A 284 20.68 -4.95 -8.40
CA LEU A 284 19.65 -5.72 -7.72
C LEU A 284 19.42 -7.08 -8.40
N SER A 285 19.36 -7.14 -9.73
CA SER A 285 19.16 -8.41 -10.45
C SER A 285 20.28 -9.42 -10.21
N VAL A 286 21.51 -8.94 -10.01
CA VAL A 286 22.68 -9.77 -9.75
C VAL A 286 22.67 -10.30 -8.31
N ILE A 287 22.39 -9.44 -7.33
CA ILE A 287 22.54 -9.78 -5.90
C ILE A 287 21.28 -10.31 -5.23
N ASP A 288 20.09 -10.06 -5.79
CA ASP A 288 18.82 -10.54 -5.24
C ASP A 288 18.66 -12.05 -5.47
N LYS A 289 19.22 -12.82 -4.55
CA LYS A 289 19.05 -14.28 -4.41
C LYS A 289 18.21 -14.62 -3.17
N THR A 290 17.40 -13.67 -2.73
CA THR A 290 16.54 -13.86 -1.56
C THR A 290 15.45 -14.88 -1.86
N GLN A 291 15.17 -15.73 -0.88
CA GLN A 291 14.24 -16.87 -1.01
C GLN A 291 12.79 -16.50 -0.67
N SER A 292 12.56 -15.33 -0.07
CA SER A 292 11.23 -14.85 0.30
C SER A 292 10.98 -13.43 -0.21
N ALA A 293 9.70 -13.09 -0.41
CA ALA A 293 9.27 -11.77 -0.83
C ALA A 293 9.72 -10.68 0.17
N ALA A 294 9.53 -10.92 1.47
CA ALA A 294 9.99 -10.03 2.54
C ALA A 294 11.51 -9.81 2.51
N GLY A 295 12.30 -10.87 2.24
CA GLY A 295 13.75 -10.75 2.07
C GLY A 295 14.13 -9.86 0.90
N GLY A 296 13.42 -9.96 -0.22
CA GLY A 296 13.59 -9.11 -1.40
C GLY A 296 13.31 -7.63 -1.10
N ARG A 297 12.19 -7.35 -0.43
CA ARG A 297 11.84 -6.00 0.04
C ARG A 297 12.90 -5.43 0.98
N MET A 298 13.33 -6.22 1.97
CA MET A 298 14.37 -5.83 2.91
C MET A 298 15.71 -5.52 2.21
N LEU A 299 16.12 -6.34 1.24
CA LEU A 299 17.35 -6.10 0.47
C LEU A 299 17.27 -4.77 -0.30
N LYS A 300 16.13 -4.50 -0.95
CA LYS A 300 15.90 -3.23 -1.65
C LYS A 300 16.01 -2.03 -0.69
N GLN A 301 15.40 -2.14 0.49
CA GLN A 301 15.48 -1.12 1.54
C GLN A 301 16.93 -0.89 2.02
N ILE A 302 17.73 -1.95 2.17
CA ILE A 302 19.14 -1.85 2.55
C ILE A 302 19.97 -1.11 1.48
N LEU A 303 19.70 -1.39 0.20
CA LEU A 303 20.38 -0.71 -0.91
C LEU A 303 20.00 0.77 -1.02
N LEU A 304 18.74 1.12 -0.74
CA LEU A 304 18.27 2.50 -0.68
C LEU A 304 18.86 3.27 0.50
N ASN A 305 19.18 2.57 1.59
CA ASN A 305 19.58 3.14 2.87
C ASN A 305 20.91 2.55 3.38
N PRO A 306 22.04 2.77 2.68
CA PRO A 306 23.32 2.25 3.14
C PRO A 306 23.67 2.84 4.51
N LEU A 307 24.09 1.99 5.45
CA LEU A 307 24.43 2.42 6.79
C LEU A 307 25.71 3.28 6.78
N GLN A 308 25.77 4.31 7.64
CA GLN A 308 27.03 5.02 7.93
C GLN A 308 27.71 4.52 9.21
N ASN A 309 26.94 3.96 10.15
CA ASN A 309 27.45 3.54 11.44
C ASN A 309 28.35 2.29 11.30
N LEU A 310 29.65 2.46 11.57
CA LEU A 310 30.65 1.40 11.44
C LEU A 310 30.33 0.15 12.27
N GLU A 311 29.82 0.31 13.49
CA GLU A 311 29.51 -0.83 14.36
C GLU A 311 28.33 -1.64 13.81
N LYS A 312 27.26 -0.98 13.33
CA LYS A 312 26.15 -1.67 12.63
C LYS A 312 26.61 -2.38 11.35
N ILE A 313 27.55 -1.79 10.61
CA ILE A 313 28.14 -2.43 9.41
C ILE A 313 28.94 -3.68 9.80
N LYS A 314 29.81 -3.58 10.82
CA LYS A 314 30.59 -4.72 11.33
C LYS A 314 29.69 -5.83 11.85
N GLU A 315 28.61 -5.50 12.54
CA GLU A 315 27.63 -6.47 13.03
C GLU A 315 27.02 -7.27 11.87
N ARG A 316 26.55 -6.59 10.81
CA ARG A 316 26.03 -7.26 9.60
C ARG A 316 27.09 -8.13 8.94
N LEU A 317 28.33 -7.63 8.78
CA LEU A 317 29.42 -8.41 8.20
C LEU A 317 29.76 -9.65 9.03
N ASN A 318 29.70 -9.55 10.35
CA ASN A 318 29.92 -10.68 11.25
C ASN A 318 28.83 -11.75 11.06
N GLN A 319 27.56 -11.34 10.97
CA GLN A 319 26.45 -12.26 10.67
C GLN A 319 26.68 -12.96 9.32
N VAL A 320 27.00 -12.22 8.26
CA VAL A 320 27.32 -12.77 6.93
C VAL A 320 28.46 -13.78 7.01
N LYS A 321 29.53 -13.48 7.77
CA LYS A 321 30.66 -14.40 7.97
C LYS A 321 30.22 -15.72 8.61
N LYS A 322 29.36 -15.69 9.64
CA LYS A 322 28.83 -16.89 10.30
C LYS A 322 27.99 -17.75 9.35
N TYR A 323 27.09 -17.14 8.56
CA TYR A 323 26.34 -17.87 7.54
C TYR A 323 27.23 -18.39 6.40
N LYS A 324 28.34 -17.71 6.10
CA LYS A 324 29.30 -18.15 5.07
C LYS A 324 30.03 -19.43 5.47
N THR A 325 30.39 -19.60 6.74
CA THR A 325 31.15 -20.77 7.22
C THR A 325 30.29 -22.02 7.41
N LYS A 326 28.98 -21.86 7.67
CA LYS A 326 28.00 -22.95 7.88
C LYS A 326 27.20 -23.28 6.62
N ASN A 327 27.87 -23.76 5.58
CA ASN A 327 27.27 -23.98 4.25
C ASN A 327 26.07 -24.93 4.26
N SER A 328 26.15 -26.06 4.97
CA SER A 328 25.07 -27.06 5.06
C SER A 328 23.81 -26.48 5.69
N GLU A 329 23.95 -25.86 6.86
CA GLU A 329 22.85 -25.27 7.61
C GLU A 329 22.26 -24.07 6.86
N ARG A 330 23.09 -23.28 6.18
CA ARG A 330 22.61 -22.19 5.30
C ARG A 330 21.77 -22.73 4.15
N ASN A 331 22.16 -23.84 3.51
CA ASN A 331 21.39 -24.40 2.41
C ASN A 331 20.02 -24.94 2.87
N ILE A 332 19.97 -25.58 4.05
CA ILE A 332 18.70 -26.01 4.66
C ILE A 332 17.84 -24.79 4.98
N LEU A 333 18.44 -23.75 5.57
CA LEU A 333 17.73 -22.50 5.89
C LEU A 333 17.16 -21.84 4.64
N GLN A 334 17.90 -21.82 3.53
CA GLN A 334 17.41 -21.30 2.25
C GLN A 334 16.20 -22.08 1.73
N ALA A 335 16.26 -23.42 1.77
CA ALA A 335 15.14 -24.26 1.36
C ALA A 335 13.89 -24.00 2.23
N LEU A 336 14.05 -23.94 3.55
CA LEU A 336 12.95 -23.63 4.47
C LEU A 336 12.36 -22.22 4.23
N LEU A 337 13.20 -21.22 4.00
CA LEU A 337 12.76 -19.85 3.70
C LEU A 337 12.03 -19.75 2.36
N SER A 338 12.38 -20.60 1.38
CA SER A 338 11.70 -20.64 0.07
C SER A 338 10.28 -21.21 0.15
N GLU A 339 9.97 -21.94 1.21
CA GLU A 339 8.62 -22.48 1.49
C GLU A 339 7.77 -21.54 2.34
N ILE A 340 8.34 -20.44 2.84
CA ILE A 340 7.57 -19.41 3.56
C ILE A 340 6.84 -18.53 2.56
N TYR A 341 5.51 -18.49 2.68
CA TYR A 341 4.66 -17.55 1.96
C TYR A 341 4.83 -16.14 2.51
N ASP A 342 4.28 -15.14 1.82
CA ASP A 342 4.34 -13.75 2.26
C ASP A 342 3.41 -13.49 3.48
N ILE A 343 3.91 -13.84 4.67
CA ILE A 343 3.18 -13.77 5.93
C ILE A 343 2.65 -12.36 6.19
N GLU A 344 3.46 -11.32 5.95
CA GLU A 344 3.09 -9.91 6.19
C GLU A 344 1.82 -9.57 5.40
N ARG A 345 1.82 -9.91 4.11
CA ARG A 345 0.70 -9.66 3.20
C ARG A 345 -0.53 -10.51 3.50
N ILE A 346 -0.35 -11.74 3.98
CA ILE A 346 -1.45 -12.59 4.44
C ILE A 346 -2.08 -12.02 5.71
N LEU A 347 -1.28 -11.56 6.67
CA LEU A 347 -1.80 -10.95 7.90
C LEU A 347 -2.60 -9.67 7.62
N SER A 348 -2.18 -8.83 6.68
CA SER A 348 -2.96 -7.66 6.23
C SER A 348 -4.30 -8.05 5.61
N LYS A 349 -4.35 -9.15 4.83
CA LYS A 349 -5.62 -9.70 4.31
C LYS A 349 -6.54 -10.20 5.41
N ILE A 350 -5.98 -10.86 6.44
CA ILE A 350 -6.74 -11.33 7.60
C ILE A 350 -7.32 -10.13 8.35
N SER A 351 -6.49 -9.11 8.64
CA SER A 351 -6.92 -7.88 9.32
C SER A 351 -7.96 -7.09 8.53
N SER A 352 -7.93 -7.14 7.19
CA SER A 352 -8.91 -6.50 6.32
C SER A 352 -10.18 -7.34 6.08
N GLY A 353 -10.25 -8.55 6.66
CA GLY A 353 -11.38 -9.47 6.50
C GLY A 353 -11.52 -10.03 5.09
N ARG A 354 -10.43 -10.13 4.33
CA ARG A 354 -10.39 -10.59 2.93
C ARG A 354 -9.60 -11.87 2.71
N ALA A 355 -9.03 -12.43 3.77
CA ALA A 355 -8.33 -13.70 3.68
C ALA A 355 -9.30 -14.81 3.26
N ASN A 356 -8.86 -15.62 2.29
CA ASN A 356 -9.57 -16.81 1.85
C ASN A 356 -8.98 -18.09 2.49
N PRO A 357 -9.60 -19.27 2.33
CA PRO A 357 -9.09 -20.50 2.92
C PRO A 357 -7.66 -20.87 2.51
N LYS A 358 -7.23 -20.49 1.29
CA LYS A 358 -5.84 -20.72 0.83
C LYS A 358 -4.85 -19.83 1.57
N ASP A 359 -5.20 -18.58 1.86
CA ASP A 359 -4.35 -17.68 2.64
C ASP A 359 -4.12 -18.25 4.05
N ILE A 360 -5.15 -18.82 4.69
CA ILE A 360 -5.05 -19.44 6.02
C ILE A 360 -4.18 -20.71 5.98
N LEU A 361 -4.34 -21.54 4.95
CA LEU A 361 -3.49 -22.72 4.74
C LEU A 361 -2.03 -22.32 4.52
N ALA A 362 -1.77 -21.31 3.69
CA ALA A 362 -0.43 -20.78 3.43
C ALA A 362 0.24 -20.26 4.71
N LEU A 363 -0.53 -19.57 5.57
CA LEU A 363 -0.05 -19.12 6.87
C LEU A 363 0.31 -20.30 7.78
N ASN A 364 -0.55 -21.31 7.86
CA ASN A 364 -0.31 -22.52 8.64
C ASN A 364 0.95 -23.26 8.19
N GLU A 365 1.12 -23.47 6.87
CA GLU A 365 2.32 -24.12 6.35
C GLU A 365 3.59 -23.30 6.64
N SER A 366 3.53 -21.97 6.52
CA SER A 366 4.65 -21.09 6.87
C SER A 366 5.01 -21.21 8.35
N PHE A 367 4.02 -21.20 9.24
CA PHE A 367 4.22 -21.28 10.69
C PHE A 367 4.84 -22.59 11.15
N LYS A 368 4.56 -23.73 10.48
CA LYS A 368 5.22 -25.00 10.78
C LYS A 368 6.74 -24.96 10.58
N LYS A 369 7.24 -24.09 9.70
CA LYS A 369 8.68 -23.98 9.35
C LYS A 369 9.44 -23.04 10.29
N ILE A 370 8.76 -22.09 10.92
CA ILE A 370 9.38 -21.07 11.78
C ILE A 370 10.24 -21.67 12.90
N PRO A 371 9.80 -22.69 13.67
CA PRO A 371 10.62 -23.23 14.75
C PRO A 371 11.97 -23.79 14.29
N GLU A 372 11.99 -24.47 13.14
CA GLU A 372 13.22 -25.03 12.57
C GLU A 372 14.16 -23.93 12.05
N ILE A 373 13.60 -22.93 11.38
CA ILE A 373 14.33 -21.74 10.91
C ILE A 373 14.98 -21.01 12.10
N GLN A 374 14.23 -20.79 13.18
CA GLN A 374 14.75 -20.15 14.40
C GLN A 374 15.88 -20.96 15.01
N LYS A 375 15.71 -22.28 15.13
CA LYS A 375 16.75 -23.18 15.67
C LYS A 375 18.03 -23.15 14.83
N LEU A 376 17.93 -23.28 13.52
CA LEU A 376 19.08 -23.25 12.62
C LEU A 376 19.77 -21.88 12.62
N SER A 377 18.99 -20.81 12.56
CA SER A 377 19.50 -19.43 12.61
C SER A 377 20.26 -19.18 13.91
N HIS A 378 19.68 -19.57 15.06
CA HIS A 378 20.33 -19.44 16.35
C HIS A 378 21.66 -20.22 16.41
N ASN A 379 21.69 -21.47 15.94
CA ASN A 379 22.89 -22.29 15.94
C ASN A 379 24.03 -21.69 15.09
N ILE A 380 23.69 -21.07 13.96
CA ILE A 380 24.67 -20.39 13.10
C ILE A 380 25.19 -19.13 13.79
N LEU A 381 24.28 -18.33 14.37
CA LEU A 381 24.61 -17.04 14.98
C LEU A 381 25.31 -17.17 16.34
N SER A 382 25.14 -18.28 17.06
CA SER A 382 25.80 -18.54 18.35
C SER A 382 27.20 -19.13 18.24
N SER A 383 27.55 -19.72 17.08
CA SER A 383 28.94 -20.10 16.74
C SER A 383 29.80 -18.89 16.40
#